data_AF-A0A2N1YJA2-F1
#
_entry.id   AF-A0A2N1YJA2-F1
#
_cell.length_a   1.000
_cell.length_b   1.000
_cell.length_c   1.000
_cell.angle_alpha   90.00
_cell.angle_beta   90.00
_cell.angle_gamma   90.00
#
_symmetry.space_group_name_H-M   'P 1'
#
loop_
_entity.id
_entity.type
_entity.pdbx_description
1 polymer ?
#
loop_
_entity_poly.entity_id
_entity_poly.type
_entity_poly.pdbx_seq_one_letter_code
_entity_poly.pdbx_strand_id
1 'polypeptide(L)'
;MTHTNFNGNYKLLCERLNWSVVGGLQKHAAARGLVRRSQTFPDSIGIDETAFQRRHQYVTVISSQDRVLHVADDRKRPTMDAWYAAQPPEVLEGFRALPGFVWADRLG
;
A
#
# COMPACT_ATOMS: atom_id res chain seq x y z
N MET A 1 -15.31 -32.44 14.30
CA MET A 1 -15.45 -31.61 13.10
C MET A 1 -16.58 -30.63 13.36
N THR A 2 -16.27 -29.46 13.92
CA THR A 2 -17.30 -28.50 14.36
C THR A 2 -17.66 -27.63 13.16
N HIS A 3 -18.80 -27.93 12.54
CA HIS A 3 -19.42 -27.06 11.54
C HIS A 3 -19.91 -25.79 12.24
N THR A 4 -19.15 -24.70 12.13
CA THR A 4 -19.64 -23.37 12.53
C THR A 4 -20.40 -22.79 11.34
N ASN A 5 -21.73 -22.80 11.43
CA ASN A 5 -22.62 -22.17 10.45
C ASN A 5 -22.42 -20.65 10.47
N PHE A 6 -21.79 -20.11 9.43
CA PHE A 6 -21.76 -18.66 9.15
C PHE A 6 -23.06 -18.22 8.46
N ASN A 7 -24.17 -18.16 9.20
CA ASN A 7 -25.37 -17.46 8.75
C ASN A 7 -25.22 -15.95 9.06
N GLY A 8 -24.46 -15.25 8.23
CA GLY A 8 -24.22 -13.81 8.39
C GLY A 8 -24.83 -13.00 7.25
N ASN A 9 -25.97 -12.35 7.49
CA ASN A 9 -26.53 -11.30 6.64
C ASN A 9 -25.63 -10.04 6.68
N TYR A 10 -24.44 -10.08 6.06
CA TYR A 10 -23.51 -8.94 6.02
C TYR A 10 -24.03 -7.76 5.20
N LYS A 11 -25.08 -7.99 4.38
CA LYS A 11 -25.68 -6.99 3.51
C LYS A 11 -26.50 -5.92 4.26
N LEU A 12 -27.01 -6.22 5.46
CA LEU A 12 -27.84 -5.30 6.26
C LEU A 12 -27.04 -4.37 7.20
N LEU A 13 -25.78 -4.69 7.51
CA LEU A 13 -24.98 -3.91 8.45
C LEU A 13 -24.56 -2.55 7.85
N CYS A 14 -24.24 -2.51 6.55
CA CYS A 14 -23.78 -1.31 5.86
C CYS A 14 -24.87 -0.24 5.70
N GLU A 15 -26.16 -0.61 5.64
CA GLU A 15 -27.27 0.34 5.44
C GLU A 15 -27.56 1.20 6.69
N ARG A 16 -27.05 0.83 7.87
CA ARG A 16 -27.30 1.53 9.15
C ARG A 16 -26.07 2.19 9.77
N LEU A 17 -24.90 2.08 9.14
CA LEU A 17 -23.64 2.61 9.67
C LEU A 17 -23.39 4.02 9.14
N ASN A 18 -23.21 4.99 10.05
CA ASN A 18 -22.78 6.33 9.69
C ASN A 18 -21.38 6.28 9.04
N TRP A 19 -21.20 6.92 7.89
CA TRP A 19 -19.93 7.03 7.17
C TRP A 19 -18.77 7.55 8.02
N SER A 20 -19.03 8.40 9.02
CA SER A 20 -18.03 8.86 9.98
C SER A 20 -17.51 7.73 10.87
N VAL A 21 -18.40 6.80 11.26
CA VAL A 21 -18.04 5.60 12.03
C VAL A 21 -17.21 4.66 11.15
N VAL A 22 -17.63 4.44 9.90
CA VAL A 22 -16.88 3.61 8.93
C VAL A 22 -15.48 4.18 8.69
N GLY A 23 -15.38 5.49 8.41
CA GLY A 23 -14.10 6.17 8.23
C GLY A 23 -13.23 6.14 9.48
N GLY A 24 -13.82 6.31 10.66
CA GLY A 24 -13.11 6.17 11.94
C GLY A 24 -12.52 4.77 12.14
N LEU A 25 -13.27 3.73 11.81
CA LEU A 25 -12.82 2.34 11.89
C LEU A 25 -11.70 2.07 10.88
N GLN A 26 -11.83 2.55 9.64
CA GLN A 26 -10.80 2.40 8.60
C GLN A 26 -9.48 3.06 9.03
N LYS A 27 -9.55 4.29 9.57
CA LYS A 27 -8.38 5.01 10.12
C LYS A 27 -7.71 4.23 11.25
N HIS A 28 -8.49 3.71 12.20
CA HIS A 28 -7.96 2.91 13.30
C HIS A 28 -7.34 1.60 12.81
N ALA A 29 -7.94 0.93 11.83
CA ALA A 29 -7.39 -0.28 11.25
C ALA A 29 -6.04 0.00 10.55
N ALA A 30 -5.95 1.08 9.79
CA ALA A 30 -4.70 1.52 9.15
C ALA A 30 -3.62 1.85 10.19
N ALA A 31 -3.95 2.64 11.22
CA ALA A 31 -3.02 2.98 12.30
C ALA A 31 -2.49 1.72 13.02
N ARG A 32 -3.36 0.76 13.34
CA ARG A 32 -2.96 -0.52 13.92
C ARG A 32 -2.07 -1.34 12.98
N GLY A 33 -2.36 -1.32 11.67
CA GLY A 33 -1.53 -1.97 10.67
C GLY A 33 -0.13 -1.38 10.59
N LEU A 34 -0.02 -0.04 10.64
CA LEU A 34 1.26 0.67 10.63
C LEU A 34 2.11 0.35 11.87
N VAL A 35 1.50 0.31 13.07
CA VAL A 35 2.22 -0.03 14.31
C VAL A 35 2.75 -1.46 14.32
N ARG A 36 2.03 -2.42 13.71
CA ARG A 36 2.44 -3.84 13.67
C ARG A 36 3.52 -4.14 12.64
N ARG A 37 3.85 -3.19 11.77
CA ARG A 37 4.73 -3.42 10.63
C ARG A 37 6.17 -3.61 11.10
N SER A 38 6.73 -4.79 10.85
CA SER A 38 8.18 -5.01 10.99
C SER A 38 8.91 -4.25 9.88
N GLN A 39 10.12 -3.76 10.17
CA GLN A 39 11.01 -3.14 9.18
C GLN A 39 11.76 -4.17 8.31
N THR A 40 11.22 -5.38 8.19
CA THR A 40 11.80 -6.37 7.29
C THR A 40 11.60 -5.88 5.87
N PHE A 41 12.70 -5.72 5.12
CA PHE A 41 12.61 -5.37 3.73
C PHE A 41 12.17 -6.58 2.90
N PRO A 42 11.23 -6.39 1.95
CA PRO A 42 10.80 -7.45 1.06
C PRO A 42 11.81 -7.65 -0.07
N ASP A 43 11.88 -8.87 -0.62
CA ASP A 43 12.80 -9.20 -1.73
C ASP A 43 12.42 -8.52 -3.05
N SER A 44 11.18 -8.04 -3.17
CA SER A 44 10.67 -7.39 -4.38
C SER A 44 9.69 -6.27 -4.04
N ILE A 45 9.68 -5.26 -4.91
CA ILE A 45 8.76 -4.14 -4.86
C ILE A 45 8.10 -3.91 -6.22
N GLY A 46 6.86 -3.46 -6.17
CA GLY A 46 6.13 -2.86 -7.26
C GLY A 46 5.96 -1.37 -6.99
N ILE A 47 6.04 -0.58 -8.05
CA ILE A 47 5.82 0.87 -8.00
C ILE A 47 4.74 1.19 -9.02
N ASP A 48 3.62 1.71 -8.53
CA ASP A 48 2.48 2.11 -9.33
C ASP A 48 2.25 3.62 -9.25
N GLU A 49 1.76 4.19 -10.34
CA GLU A 49 1.27 5.57 -10.39
C GLU A 49 -0.24 5.56 -10.52
N THR A 50 -0.94 6.01 -9.48
CA THR A 50 -2.40 6.04 -9.47
C THR A 50 -2.90 7.49 -9.47
N ALA A 51 -3.79 7.84 -10.41
CA ALA A 51 -4.54 9.09 -10.35
C ALA A 51 -5.63 8.98 -9.28
N PHE A 52 -5.63 9.86 -8.27
CA PHE A 52 -6.55 9.75 -7.12
C PHE A 52 -7.64 10.84 -7.07
N GLN A 53 -7.51 11.92 -7.85
CA GLN A 53 -8.49 13.00 -7.94
C GLN A 53 -8.55 13.62 -9.35
N ARG A 54 -9.57 14.45 -9.58
CA ARG A 54 -9.67 15.25 -10.82
C ARG A 54 -8.46 16.20 -10.92
N ARG A 55 -8.12 16.59 -12.16
CA ARG A 55 -7.01 17.49 -12.52
C ARG A 55 -5.61 16.88 -12.37
N HIS A 56 -5.44 15.60 -12.71
CA HIS A 56 -4.11 14.97 -12.80
C HIS A 56 -3.32 15.01 -11.49
N GLN A 57 -4.01 14.78 -10.37
CA GLN A 57 -3.36 14.53 -9.09
C GLN A 57 -3.02 13.05 -8.99
N TYR A 58 -1.74 12.76 -8.87
CA TYR A 58 -1.19 11.41 -8.83
C TYR A 58 -0.58 11.13 -7.47
N VAL A 59 -0.68 9.88 -7.05
CA VAL A 59 0.15 9.33 -5.98
C VAL A 59 1.03 8.24 -6.57
N THR A 60 2.25 8.15 -6.06
CA THR A 60 3.09 6.97 -6.29
C THR A 60 2.94 6.02 -5.13
N VAL A 61 2.57 4.78 -5.41
CA VAL A 61 2.44 3.71 -4.42
C VAL A 61 3.59 2.74 -4.60
N ILE A 62 4.39 2.57 -3.56
CA ILE A 62 5.44 1.56 -3.49
C ILE A 62 4.93 0.44 -2.60
N SER A 63 4.93 -0.80 -3.09
CA SER A 63 4.36 -1.97 -2.39
C SER A 63 5.21 -3.21 -2.58
N SER A 64 5.18 -4.14 -1.64
CA SER A 64 5.58 -5.53 -1.86
C SER A 64 4.38 -6.38 -2.24
N GLN A 65 4.59 -7.70 -2.39
CA GLN A 65 3.52 -8.65 -2.70
C GLN A 65 2.39 -8.66 -1.66
N ASP A 66 2.68 -8.32 -0.40
CA ASP A 66 1.76 -8.45 0.73
C ASP A 66 1.31 -7.12 1.34
N ARG A 67 1.98 -6.00 1.07
CA ARG A 67 1.70 -4.71 1.74
C ARG A 67 2.17 -3.49 0.97
N VAL A 68 1.55 -2.34 1.26
CA VAL A 68 2.04 -1.02 0.83
C VAL A 68 3.20 -0.60 1.71
N LEU A 69 4.31 -0.21 1.07
CA LEU A 69 5.52 0.24 1.73
C LEU A 69 5.56 1.74 1.95
N HIS A 70 5.18 2.52 0.93
CA HIS A 70 5.20 3.98 0.93
C HIS A 70 4.16 4.52 -0.05
N VAL A 71 3.64 5.72 0.24
CA VAL A 71 2.78 6.49 -0.66
C VAL A 71 3.35 7.90 -0.73
N ALA A 72 3.64 8.37 -1.94
CA ALA A 72 4.16 9.70 -2.19
C ALA A 72 3.13 10.56 -2.94
N ASP A 73 3.09 11.86 -2.62
CA ASP A 73 2.10 12.82 -3.11
C ASP A 73 2.30 13.29 -4.57
N ASP A 74 3.19 12.63 -5.33
CA ASP A 74 3.37 12.90 -6.75
C ASP A 74 3.93 11.68 -7.50
N ARG A 75 4.28 11.89 -8.78
CA ARG A 75 4.87 10.90 -9.70
C ARG A 75 6.29 11.24 -10.15
N LYS A 76 6.98 12.12 -9.41
CA LYS A 76 8.20 12.75 -9.90
C LYS A 76 9.42 11.93 -9.53
N ARG A 77 10.40 11.91 -10.43
CA ARG A 77 11.69 11.22 -10.22
C ARG A 77 12.42 11.65 -8.94
N PRO A 78 12.51 12.95 -8.58
CA PRO A 78 13.18 13.36 -7.33
C PRO A 78 12.53 12.78 -6.07
N THR A 79 11.21 12.64 -6.05
CA THR A 79 10.47 12.02 -4.95
C THR A 79 10.85 10.55 -4.80
N MET A 80 11.03 9.87 -5.94
CA MET A 80 11.49 8.49 -5.99
C MET A 80 12.96 8.34 -5.58
N ASP A 81 13.84 9.21 -6.09
CA ASP A 81 15.26 9.22 -5.76
C ASP A 81 15.46 9.46 -4.25
N ALA A 82 14.68 10.37 -3.65
CA ALA A 82 14.68 10.62 -2.21
C ALA A 82 14.20 9.39 -1.42
N TRP A 83 13.20 8.66 -1.92
CA TRP A 83 12.78 7.41 -1.28
C TRP A 83 13.88 6.35 -1.33
N TYR A 84 14.51 6.12 -2.48
CA TYR A 84 15.62 5.17 -2.60
C TYR A 84 16.81 5.54 -1.71
N ALA A 85 17.20 6.82 -1.68
CA ALA A 85 18.31 7.31 -0.86
C ALA A 85 18.08 7.15 0.66
N ALA A 86 16.82 7.09 1.10
CA ALA A 86 16.48 6.88 2.50
C ALA A 86 16.53 5.41 2.95
N GLN A 87 16.77 4.46 2.03
CA GLN A 87 16.81 3.03 2.36
C GLN A 87 18.23 2.56 2.70
N PRO A 88 18.39 1.53 3.55
CA PRO A 88 19.69 0.91 3.81
C PRO A 88 20.30 0.39 2.49
N PRO A 89 21.60 0.62 2.23
CA PRO A 89 22.24 0.15 0.99
C PRO A 89 22.15 -1.37 0.78
N GLU A 90 22.22 -2.15 1.85
CA GLU A 90 22.21 -3.63 1.83
C GLU A 90 20.88 -4.19 1.32
N VAL A 91 19.82 -3.41 1.47
CA VAL A 91 18.48 -3.73 1.02
C VAL A 91 18.32 -3.49 -0.48
N LEU A 92 19.07 -2.51 -1.03
CA LEU A 92 18.95 -2.11 -2.43
C LEU A 92 19.64 -3.10 -3.39
N GLU A 93 20.73 -3.73 -2.97
CA GLU A 93 21.50 -4.67 -3.80
C GLU A 93 20.74 -5.97 -4.14
N GLY A 94 19.75 -6.36 -3.34
CA GLY A 94 18.95 -7.57 -3.54
C GLY A 94 17.63 -7.36 -4.29
N PHE A 95 17.28 -6.12 -4.64
CA PHE A 95 15.92 -5.82 -5.12
C PHE A 95 15.64 -6.33 -6.52
N ARG A 96 14.46 -6.94 -6.69
CA ARG A 96 13.86 -7.19 -8.00
C ARG A 96 12.58 -6.39 -8.18
N ALA A 97 12.48 -5.70 -9.32
CA ALA A 97 11.22 -5.08 -9.74
C ALA A 97 10.18 -6.16 -10.07
N LEU A 98 8.95 -5.99 -9.57
CA LEU A 98 7.85 -6.85 -9.98
C LEU A 98 7.45 -6.57 -11.44
N PRO A 99 7.20 -7.62 -12.27
CA PRO A 99 6.71 -7.44 -13.63
C PRO A 99 5.36 -6.70 -13.69
N GLY A 100 5.16 -5.85 -14.70
CA GLY A 100 3.87 -5.17 -14.95
C GLY A 100 3.65 -3.86 -14.16
N PHE A 101 4.64 -3.39 -13.41
CA PHE A 101 4.61 -2.11 -12.71
C PHE A 101 5.25 -0.99 -13.55
N VAL A 102 4.70 0.22 -13.44
CA VAL A 102 5.03 1.38 -14.30
C VAL A 102 6.51 1.76 -14.29
N TRP A 103 7.24 1.43 -13.21
CA TRP A 103 8.66 1.77 -13.05
C TRP A 103 9.60 0.56 -13.06
N ALA A 104 9.11 -0.64 -13.38
CA ALA A 104 9.91 -1.86 -13.28
C ALA A 104 11.06 -1.93 -14.30
N ASP A 105 10.97 -1.18 -15.39
CA ASP A 105 11.92 -1.13 -16.50
C ASP A 105 13.11 -0.18 -16.28
N ARG A 106 13.06 0.68 -15.25
CA ARG A 106 14.10 1.67 -14.93
C ARG A 106 15.01 1.30 -13.76
N LEU A 107 14.91 0.05 -13.31
CA LEU A 107 15.73 -0.53 -12.24
C LEU A 107 16.96 -1.29 -12.78
N GLY A 108 17.38 -1.01 -14.01
CA GLY A 108 18.60 -1.52 -14.65
C GLY A 108 19.17 -0.54 -15.66
#